data_AF-A9DQX8-F1
#
_entry.id   AF-A9DQX8-F1
#
_cell.length_a   1.000
_cell.length_b   1.000
_cell.length_c   1.000
_cell.angle_alpha   90.00
_cell.angle_beta   90.00
_cell.angle_gamma   90.00
#
_symmetry.space_group_name_H-M   'P 1'
#
loop_
_entity.id
_entity.type
_entity.pdbx_description
1 polymer ?
#
loop_
_entity_poly.entity_id
_entity_poly.type
_entity_poly.pdbx_seq_one_letter_code
_entity_poly.pdbx_strand_id
1 'polypeptide(L)'
;MKTLYRPIGEKELILIAESNFTKFPPRLEWQPIFYPVLNEEYAVEIASKWNTKDEFGNYLGFVTEFEITEEEFNKYKTENVGSAHHNEFWVPAEKLEEFNNAIIGRIKVIKVFIGEKFKSLTDENLLELLKYQNKMHKTRLYRFLETKSRDVLPYNYFEADYNHNEEKQLKGNFDALKEKASNITSVDEAVDFLIEECLSENYIQKIKNETPLVPIKQSSRNHFGINMFLRNLFFYPENEALNTAIREYNDIRASRGEHGEGIIENVLWRRLNNCEASTCSNKEKVEILQQQVDEFHKQFFTKKGLVIGKMTFDEYKNVMDEFMSLRKKHNIDGTEKRIKLLSYNLNEEQVDRYIAINNKEEITAEDDFEEALILSKIKDEEMRALIRLKNTYFNTKNVVETIQKQHET
;
A
#
# COMPACT_ATOMS: atom_id res chain seq x y z
N MET A 1 19.86 6.73 17.22
CA MET A 1 20.34 6.46 15.83
C MET A 1 20.67 7.77 15.15
N LYS A 2 21.61 7.78 14.21
CA LYS A 2 22.03 8.98 13.48
C LYS A 2 22.00 8.73 11.97
N THR A 3 21.53 9.70 11.21
CA THR A 3 21.47 9.63 9.75
C THR A 3 22.75 10.19 9.14
N LEU A 4 23.30 9.47 8.17
CA LEU A 4 24.42 9.89 7.35
C LEU A 4 24.06 9.71 5.88
N TYR A 5 24.83 10.38 5.02
CA TYR A 5 24.64 10.32 3.58
C TYR A 5 25.93 9.92 2.90
N ARG A 6 25.82 9.35 1.71
CA ARG A 6 26.99 9.14 0.85
C ARG A 6 26.63 9.32 -0.62
N PRO A 7 27.29 10.24 -1.32
CA PRO A 7 27.21 10.33 -2.78
C PRO A 7 28.02 9.19 -3.41
N ILE A 8 27.45 8.52 -4.40
CA ILE A 8 28.08 7.36 -5.07
C ILE A 8 27.82 7.41 -6.58
N GLY A 9 28.68 6.72 -7.35
CA GLY A 9 28.45 6.45 -8.77
C GLY A 9 27.74 5.12 -9.01
N GLU A 10 27.44 4.81 -10.27
CA GLU A 10 26.72 3.59 -10.65
C GLU A 10 27.43 2.30 -10.17
N LYS A 11 28.74 2.19 -10.38
CA LYS A 11 29.51 0.99 -10.00
C LYS A 11 29.44 0.69 -8.51
N GLU A 12 29.52 1.72 -7.67
CA GLU A 12 29.40 1.54 -6.22
C GLU A 12 27.97 1.18 -5.82
N LEU A 13 26.96 1.73 -6.51
CA LEU A 13 25.56 1.35 -6.30
C LEU A 13 25.29 -0.13 -6.64
N ILE A 14 25.87 -0.65 -7.73
CA ILE A 14 25.75 -2.07 -8.11
C ILE A 14 26.29 -2.97 -6.97
N LEU A 15 27.48 -2.67 -6.44
CA LEU A 15 28.07 -3.43 -5.34
C LEU A 15 27.25 -3.35 -4.05
N ILE A 16 26.64 -2.20 -3.76
CA ILE A 16 25.72 -2.05 -2.64
C ILE A 16 24.48 -2.93 -2.87
N ALA A 17 23.95 -2.95 -4.09
CA ALA A 17 22.78 -3.74 -4.44
C ALA A 17 23.03 -5.25 -4.32
N GLU A 18 24.22 -5.74 -4.72
CA GLU A 18 24.65 -7.14 -4.50
C GLU A 18 24.65 -7.54 -3.01
N SER A 19 24.85 -6.58 -2.11
CA SER A 19 24.76 -6.79 -0.66
C SER A 19 23.35 -6.64 -0.09
N ASN A 20 22.32 -6.62 -0.95
CA ASN A 20 20.93 -6.28 -0.57
C ASN A 20 20.82 -4.92 0.14
N PHE A 21 21.70 -3.97 -0.21
CA PHE A 21 21.77 -2.63 0.39
C PHE A 21 22.09 -2.64 1.89
N THR A 22 22.80 -3.65 2.39
CA THR A 22 23.14 -3.74 3.82
C THR A 22 24.50 -3.13 4.14
N LYS A 23 25.39 -2.99 3.16
CA LYS A 23 26.75 -2.50 3.37
C LYS A 23 27.33 -1.75 2.18
N PHE A 24 28.29 -0.89 2.44
CA PHE A 24 29.17 -0.30 1.43
C PHE A 24 30.30 -1.27 1.06
N PRO A 25 30.76 -1.29 -0.21
CA PRO A 25 31.84 -2.16 -0.63
C PRO A 25 33.17 -1.78 0.04
N PRO A 26 34.09 -2.73 0.22
CA PRO A 26 35.45 -2.45 0.68
C PRO A 26 36.13 -1.36 -0.15
N ARG A 27 36.96 -0.53 0.49
CA ARG A 27 37.76 0.48 -0.21
C ARG A 27 38.86 -0.19 -1.01
N LEU A 28 39.27 0.45 -2.11
CA LEU A 28 40.46 0.02 -2.86
C LEU A 28 41.72 0.26 -2.01
N GLU A 29 42.79 -0.52 -2.23
CA GLU A 29 44.02 -0.43 -1.42
C GLU A 29 44.59 1.00 -1.32
N TRP A 30 44.44 1.80 -2.38
CA TRP A 30 44.92 3.19 -2.43
C TRP A 30 43.97 4.20 -1.77
N GLN A 31 42.79 3.77 -1.30
CA GLN A 31 41.77 4.61 -0.66
C GLN A 31 41.79 4.38 0.85
N PRO A 32 42.58 5.15 1.62
CA PRO A 32 42.81 4.89 3.04
C PRO A 32 41.59 5.15 3.93
N ILE A 33 40.59 5.88 3.42
CA ILE A 33 39.40 6.27 4.17
C ILE A 33 38.11 6.02 3.39
N PHE A 34 37.06 5.69 4.14
CA PHE A 34 35.66 5.79 3.78
C PHE A 34 35.09 7.07 4.40
N TYR A 35 34.41 7.89 3.60
CA TYR A 35 33.91 9.18 4.06
C TYR A 35 32.40 9.32 3.77
N PRO A 36 31.56 9.11 4.80
CA PRO A 36 30.18 9.52 4.76
C PRO A 36 30.04 10.99 5.18
N VAL A 37 29.04 11.67 4.64
CA VAL A 37 28.76 13.08 4.93
C VAL A 37 27.58 13.22 5.90
N LEU A 38 27.58 14.29 6.69
CA LEU A 38 26.64 14.46 7.81
C LEU A 38 25.31 15.11 7.41
N ASN A 39 25.16 15.56 6.16
CA ASN A 39 23.94 16.19 5.68
C ASN A 39 23.69 15.93 4.20
N GLU A 40 22.41 15.97 3.83
CA GLU A 40 21.95 15.70 2.48
C GLU A 40 22.41 16.74 1.46
N GLU A 41 22.47 18.03 1.86
CA GLU A 41 22.85 19.14 0.98
C GLU A 41 24.25 18.92 0.40
N TYR A 42 25.22 18.58 1.26
CA TYR A 42 26.57 18.30 0.82
C TYR A 42 26.65 17.04 -0.06
N ALA A 43 25.89 15.99 0.25
CA ALA A 43 25.83 14.79 -0.61
C ALA A 43 25.26 15.11 -2.00
N VAL A 44 24.23 15.96 -2.07
CA VAL A 44 23.64 16.44 -3.32
C VAL A 44 24.63 17.25 -4.13
N GLU A 45 25.38 18.16 -3.50
CA GLU A 45 26.44 18.90 -4.18
C GLU A 45 27.44 17.95 -4.82
N ILE A 46 27.86 16.90 -4.09
CA ILE A 46 28.84 15.96 -4.62
C ILE A 46 28.31 15.14 -5.77
N ALA A 47 27.13 14.53 -5.57
CA ALA A 47 26.49 13.73 -6.60
C ALA A 47 26.24 14.54 -7.88
N SER A 48 25.73 15.77 -7.75
CA SER A 48 25.34 16.59 -8.90
C SER A 48 26.50 17.30 -9.60
N LYS A 49 27.55 17.72 -8.88
CA LYS A 49 28.64 18.54 -9.46
C LYS A 49 29.87 17.74 -9.85
N TRP A 50 30.16 16.64 -9.15
CA TRP A 50 31.36 15.83 -9.34
C TRP A 50 31.04 14.45 -9.92
N ASN A 51 30.13 13.66 -9.34
CA ASN A 51 29.85 12.31 -9.88
C ASN A 51 29.25 12.33 -11.29
N THR A 52 28.45 13.34 -11.64
CA THR A 52 27.94 13.52 -13.02
C THR A 52 29.03 13.78 -14.07
N LYS A 53 30.24 14.14 -13.65
CA LYS A 53 31.39 14.37 -14.54
C LYS A 53 32.40 13.23 -14.50
N ASP A 54 32.23 12.29 -13.58
CA ASP A 54 33.13 11.17 -13.37
C ASP A 54 32.78 10.01 -14.31
N GLU A 55 33.70 9.69 -15.21
CA GLU A 55 33.58 8.55 -16.11
C GLU A 55 33.56 7.22 -15.35
N PHE A 56 34.26 7.11 -14.22
CA PHE A 56 34.29 5.88 -13.46
C PHE A 56 32.92 5.55 -12.85
N GLY A 57 32.21 6.57 -12.36
CA GLY A 57 30.82 6.50 -11.91
C GLY A 57 29.78 6.45 -13.02
N ASN A 58 30.19 6.31 -14.28
CA ASN A 58 29.37 6.35 -15.49
C ASN A 58 28.54 7.65 -15.62
N TYR A 59 29.09 8.78 -15.19
CA TYR A 59 28.42 10.08 -15.24
C TYR A 59 27.08 10.13 -14.48
N LEU A 60 26.87 9.20 -13.53
CA LEU A 60 25.72 9.15 -12.65
C LEU A 60 26.15 9.51 -11.23
N GLY A 61 25.38 10.40 -10.59
CA GLY A 61 25.51 10.72 -9.19
C GLY A 61 24.28 10.29 -8.42
N PHE A 62 24.41 9.30 -7.55
CA PHE A 62 23.36 8.91 -6.63
C PHE A 62 23.63 9.47 -5.23
N VAL A 63 22.58 9.86 -4.52
CA VAL A 63 22.65 10.17 -3.10
C VAL A 63 22.05 9.02 -2.33
N THR A 64 22.83 8.46 -1.41
CA THR A 64 22.36 7.46 -0.47
C THR A 64 22.17 8.03 0.93
N GLU A 65 21.19 7.51 1.65
CA GLU A 65 20.89 7.78 3.06
C GLU A 65 20.95 6.47 3.84
N PHE A 66 21.60 6.47 5.00
CA PHE A 66 21.63 5.32 5.89
C PHE A 66 21.71 5.78 7.35
N GLU A 67 21.27 4.91 8.25
CA GLU A 67 21.24 5.16 9.69
C GLU A 67 22.30 4.29 10.37
N ILE A 68 22.98 4.82 11.37
CA ILE A 68 23.93 4.07 12.21
C ILE A 68 23.58 4.20 13.69
N THR A 69 24.14 3.30 14.51
CA THR A 69 24.03 3.39 15.97
C THR A 69 24.70 4.67 16.50
N GLU A 70 24.20 5.18 17.63
CA GLU A 70 24.84 6.36 18.27
C GLU A 70 26.23 6.04 18.80
N GLU A 71 26.44 4.81 19.25
CA GLU A 71 27.75 4.32 19.67
C GLU A 71 28.76 4.43 18.53
N GLU A 72 28.41 3.94 17.33
CA GLU A 72 29.29 4.02 16.17
C GLU A 72 29.51 5.47 15.73
N PHE A 73 28.45 6.27 15.68
CA PHE A 73 28.53 7.68 15.29
C PHE A 73 29.51 8.48 16.15
N ASN A 74 29.55 8.21 17.45
CA ASN A 74 30.40 8.95 18.40
C ASN A 74 31.88 8.52 18.36
N LYS A 75 32.25 7.47 17.60
CA LYS A 75 33.65 7.05 17.44
C LYS A 75 34.46 7.96 16.52
N TYR A 76 33.79 8.70 15.63
CA TYR A 76 34.44 9.47 14.58
C TYR A 76 34.34 10.98 14.83
N LYS A 77 35.45 11.68 14.59
CA LYS A 77 35.47 13.14 14.63
C LYS A 77 34.78 13.70 13.38
N THR A 78 33.95 14.72 13.56
CA THR A 78 33.42 15.50 12.45
C THR A 78 34.54 16.35 11.87
N GLU A 79 34.85 16.14 10.60
CA GLU A 79 35.79 16.95 9.83
C GLU A 79 35.01 17.92 8.94
N ASN A 80 35.39 19.19 8.95
CA ASN A 80 34.85 20.19 8.04
C ASN A 80 35.86 20.44 6.92
N VAL A 81 35.47 20.19 5.67
CA VAL A 81 36.39 20.17 4.52
C VAL A 81 36.15 21.32 3.53
N GLY A 82 35.47 22.38 3.98
CA GLY A 82 35.22 23.53 3.13
C GLY A 82 34.19 24.49 3.72
N SER A 83 32.99 24.49 3.15
CA SER A 83 31.91 25.36 3.61
C SER A 83 31.37 24.92 4.98
N ALA A 84 30.61 25.79 5.65
CA ALA A 84 30.10 25.52 7.00
C ALA A 84 29.29 24.21 7.12
N HIS A 85 28.63 23.79 6.03
CA HIS A 85 27.87 22.53 5.96
C HIS A 85 28.67 21.37 5.33
N HIS A 86 29.91 21.55 4.88
CA HIS A 86 30.73 20.49 4.30
C HIS A 86 31.37 19.63 5.40
N ASN A 87 30.52 18.90 6.13
CA ASN A 87 30.91 18.06 7.25
C ASN A 87 30.88 16.58 6.87
N GLU A 88 31.96 15.88 7.17
CA GLU A 88 32.14 14.45 6.88
C GLU A 88 32.86 13.72 8.01
N PHE A 89 32.78 12.40 7.99
CA PHE A 89 33.63 11.53 8.81
C PHE A 89 34.76 10.97 7.98
N TRP A 90 35.91 10.74 8.59
CA TRP A 90 37.00 9.96 8.02
C TRP A 90 37.09 8.63 8.75
N VAL A 91 36.41 7.62 8.21
CA VAL A 91 36.43 6.24 8.71
C VAL A 91 37.62 5.53 8.06
N PRO A 92 38.60 5.01 8.82
CA PRO A 92 39.69 4.23 8.24
C PRO A 92 39.15 3.03 7.45
N ALA A 93 39.75 2.73 6.29
CA ALA A 93 39.28 1.66 5.40
C ALA A 93 39.20 0.29 6.12
N GLU A 94 40.15 0.02 7.03
CA GLU A 94 40.18 -1.20 7.85
C GLU A 94 39.02 -1.31 8.84
N LYS A 95 38.36 -0.20 9.19
CA LYS A 95 37.18 -0.17 10.08
C LYS A 95 35.87 -0.17 9.32
N LEU A 96 35.88 -0.18 7.99
CA LEU A 96 34.66 -0.12 7.20
C LEU A 96 33.73 -1.32 7.44
N GLU A 97 34.29 -2.50 7.75
CA GLU A 97 33.48 -3.67 8.10
C GLU A 97 32.72 -3.46 9.43
N GLU A 98 33.40 -2.97 10.46
CA GLU A 98 32.77 -2.60 11.74
C GLU A 98 31.70 -1.53 11.53
N PHE A 99 32.01 -0.51 10.73
CA PHE A 99 31.08 0.56 10.38
C PHE A 99 29.83 0.03 9.66
N ASN A 100 30.02 -0.88 8.68
CA ASN A 100 28.92 -1.53 7.97
C ASN A 100 28.03 -2.35 8.91
N ASN A 101 28.61 -3.04 9.89
CA ASN A 101 27.84 -3.80 10.89
C ASN A 101 27.00 -2.90 11.81
N ALA A 102 27.36 -1.62 11.93
CA ALA A 102 26.59 -0.64 12.68
C ALA A 102 25.46 0.02 11.87
N ILE A 103 25.34 -0.26 10.57
CA ILE A 103 24.24 0.23 9.72
C ILE A 103 22.93 -0.41 10.18
N ILE A 104 21.93 0.43 10.42
CA ILE A 104 20.60 0.05 10.84
C ILE A 104 19.69 -0.01 9.61
N GLY A 105 19.19 -1.21 9.31
CA GLY A 105 18.27 -1.43 8.20
C GLY A 105 18.99 -1.53 6.86
N ARG A 106 18.60 -0.71 5.87
CA ARG A 106 19.19 -0.71 4.53
C ARG A 106 19.61 0.69 4.11
N ILE A 107 20.65 0.75 3.28
CA ILE A 107 21.07 1.93 2.54
C ILE A 107 19.97 2.27 1.52
N LYS A 108 19.43 3.49 1.62
CA LYS A 108 18.33 3.97 0.78
C LYS A 108 18.91 4.86 -0.32
N VAL A 109 18.51 4.63 -1.56
CA VAL A 109 18.83 5.58 -2.65
C VAL A 109 17.73 6.63 -2.69
N ILE A 110 18.11 7.89 -2.43
CA ILE A 110 17.14 8.98 -2.24
C ILE A 110 17.10 9.98 -3.39
N LYS A 111 18.19 10.14 -4.14
CA LYS A 111 18.25 11.03 -5.32
C LYS A 111 19.20 10.47 -6.38
N VAL A 112 18.99 10.92 -7.61
CA VAL A 112 19.87 10.64 -8.75
C VAL A 112 20.05 11.90 -9.58
N PHE A 113 21.27 12.09 -10.10
CA PHE A 113 21.67 13.15 -11.00
C PHE A 113 22.37 12.53 -12.21
N ILE A 114 22.05 13.01 -13.40
CA ILE A 114 22.49 12.43 -14.67
C ILE A 114 23.37 13.46 -15.37
N GLY A 115 24.61 13.07 -15.66
CA GLY A 115 25.56 13.90 -16.38
C GLY A 115 25.33 13.90 -17.89
N GLU A 116 25.75 14.97 -18.56
CA GLU A 116 25.55 15.18 -20.01
C GLU A 116 26.15 14.08 -20.89
N LYS A 117 27.16 13.35 -20.37
CA LYS A 117 27.87 12.28 -21.10
C LYS A 117 27.33 10.88 -20.79
N PHE A 118 26.32 10.76 -19.92
CA PHE A 118 25.65 9.49 -19.67
C PHE A 118 25.00 8.98 -20.96
N LYS A 119 25.09 7.68 -21.21
CA LYS A 119 24.52 7.03 -22.41
C LYS A 119 23.53 5.93 -22.06
N SER A 120 23.94 5.03 -21.18
CA SER A 120 23.14 3.89 -20.72
C SER A 120 23.72 3.37 -19.42
N LEU A 121 22.92 2.63 -18.65
CA LEU A 121 23.44 1.85 -17.53
C LEU A 121 24.46 0.81 -18.02
N THR A 122 25.39 0.50 -17.15
CA THR A 122 26.37 -0.58 -17.31
C THR A 122 25.80 -1.95 -16.93
N ASP A 123 24.83 -1.99 -16.02
CA ASP A 123 24.08 -3.19 -15.65
C ASP A 123 22.57 -2.94 -15.78
N GLU A 124 21.94 -3.64 -16.72
CA GLU A 124 20.50 -3.55 -16.95
C GLU A 124 19.68 -4.04 -15.73
N ASN A 125 20.24 -4.90 -14.87
CA ASN A 125 19.57 -5.38 -13.67
C ASN A 125 19.45 -4.32 -12.57
N LEU A 126 20.27 -3.27 -12.63
CA LEU A 126 20.23 -2.21 -11.62
C LEU A 126 18.86 -1.53 -11.57
N LEU A 127 18.23 -1.31 -12.73
CA LEU A 127 16.89 -0.73 -12.78
C LEU A 127 15.85 -1.66 -12.12
N GLU A 128 15.93 -2.97 -12.37
CA GLU A 128 15.04 -3.96 -11.74
C GLU A 128 15.26 -4.06 -10.22
N LEU A 129 16.50 -3.95 -9.76
CA LEU A 129 16.83 -3.90 -8.32
C LEU A 129 16.27 -2.65 -7.64
N LEU A 130 16.40 -1.48 -8.28
CA LEU A 130 15.80 -0.23 -7.78
C LEU A 130 14.27 -0.29 -7.78
N LYS A 131 13.65 -0.88 -8.82
CA LYS A 131 12.20 -1.16 -8.85
C LYS A 131 11.77 -2.09 -7.72
N TYR A 132 12.54 -3.15 -7.46
CA TYR A 132 12.28 -4.07 -6.36
C TYR A 132 12.37 -3.37 -5.00
N GLN A 133 13.42 -2.56 -4.79
CA GLN A 133 13.58 -1.75 -3.58
C GLN A 133 12.40 -0.78 -3.40
N ASN A 134 11.98 -0.11 -4.48
CA ASN A 134 10.80 0.76 -4.45
C ASN A 134 9.52 0.01 -4.11
N LYS A 135 9.31 -1.20 -4.68
CA LYS A 135 8.16 -2.07 -4.38
C LYS A 135 8.13 -2.51 -2.92
N MET A 136 9.29 -2.82 -2.34
CA MET A 136 9.40 -3.08 -0.90
C MET A 136 9.00 -1.85 -0.08
N HIS A 137 9.53 -0.67 -0.40
CA HIS A 137 9.18 0.57 0.30
C HIS A 137 7.70 0.89 0.20
N LYS A 138 7.10 0.71 -0.98
CA LYS A 138 5.65 0.79 -1.20
C LYS A 138 4.92 -0.17 -0.25
N THR A 139 5.30 -1.44 -0.24
CA THR A 139 4.64 -2.44 0.62
C THR A 139 4.71 -2.08 2.09
N ARG A 140 5.85 -1.57 2.58
CA ARG A 140 6.01 -1.13 3.98
C ARG A 140 5.12 0.07 4.32
N LEU A 141 5.09 1.08 3.44
CA LEU A 141 4.25 2.26 3.60
C LEU A 141 2.77 1.88 3.63
N TYR A 142 2.33 1.08 2.67
CA TYR A 142 0.93 0.68 2.57
C TYR A 142 0.53 -0.21 3.73
N ARG A 143 1.37 -1.17 4.15
CA ARG A 143 1.09 -2.02 5.32
C ARG A 143 0.98 -1.22 6.61
N PHE A 144 1.78 -0.18 6.77
CA PHE A 144 1.64 0.75 7.87
C PHE A 144 0.26 1.44 7.86
N LEU A 145 -0.18 1.94 6.72
CA LEU A 145 -1.50 2.58 6.57
C LEU A 145 -2.68 1.61 6.72
N GLU A 146 -2.50 0.39 6.21
CA GLU A 146 -3.52 -0.66 6.13
C GLU A 146 -3.77 -1.37 7.46
N THR A 147 -2.85 -1.29 8.42
CA THR A 147 -2.97 -2.01 9.69
C THR A 147 -3.24 -1.06 10.85
N LYS A 148 -3.97 -1.53 11.86
CA LYS A 148 -4.22 -0.79 13.10
C LYS A 148 -3.03 -0.82 14.05
N SER A 149 -2.21 -1.86 14.00
CA SER A 149 -1.02 -1.97 14.84
C SER A 149 0.07 -0.96 14.44
N ARG A 150 0.04 -0.49 13.18
CA ARG A 150 0.98 0.52 12.66
C ARG A 150 2.43 0.06 12.75
N ASP A 151 2.63 -1.25 12.72
CA ASP A 151 3.96 -1.82 12.75
C ASP A 151 4.69 -1.53 11.45
N VAL A 152 5.90 -0.98 11.58
CA VAL A 152 6.77 -0.79 10.44
C VAL A 152 7.40 -2.13 10.11
N LEU A 153 7.00 -2.73 8.98
CA LEU A 153 7.62 -3.97 8.50
C LEU A 153 9.15 -3.81 8.42
N PRO A 154 9.93 -4.76 8.96
CA PRO A 154 11.37 -4.68 8.90
C PRO A 154 11.87 -4.99 7.46
N TYR A 155 13.09 -4.57 7.14
CA TYR A 155 13.64 -4.75 5.79
C TYR A 155 13.93 -6.21 5.43
N ASN A 156 14.19 -7.06 6.42
CA ASN A 156 14.37 -8.51 6.26
C ASN A 156 13.04 -9.28 6.15
N TYR A 157 11.88 -8.60 6.30
CA TYR A 157 10.57 -9.21 6.09
C TYR A 157 10.44 -9.84 4.69
N PHE A 158 11.13 -9.27 3.71
CA PHE A 158 11.13 -9.73 2.32
C PHE A 158 12.28 -10.69 1.99
N GLU A 159 13.16 -10.97 2.97
CA GLU A 159 14.33 -11.87 2.82
C GLU A 159 14.01 -13.31 3.26
N ALA A 160 12.88 -13.53 3.93
CA ALA A 160 12.47 -14.84 4.44
C ALA A 160 11.73 -15.68 3.38
N ASP A 161 12.42 -16.76 3.01
CA ASP A 161 11.99 -18.09 2.59
C ASP A 161 10.53 -18.28 2.12
N TYR A 162 10.38 -18.76 0.88
CA TYR A 162 9.13 -19.16 0.23
C TYR A 162 8.48 -20.41 0.87
N ASN A 163 8.62 -20.59 2.18
CA ASN A 163 7.87 -21.57 2.95
C ASN A 163 6.65 -20.87 3.56
N HIS A 164 5.69 -20.51 2.71
CA HIS A 164 4.31 -20.36 3.15
C HIS A 164 3.79 -21.77 3.48
N ASN A 165 4.08 -22.24 4.69
CA ASN A 165 3.07 -23.02 5.38
C ASN A 165 1.94 -22.03 5.61
N GLU A 166 0.94 -22.02 4.73
CA GLU A 166 -0.35 -21.44 5.05
C GLU A 166 -0.76 -22.06 6.40
N GLU A 167 -0.65 -21.28 7.48
CA GLU A 167 -1.20 -21.67 8.78
C GLU A 167 -2.62 -22.16 8.50
N LYS A 168 -2.98 -23.36 8.98
CA LYS A 168 -4.34 -23.91 8.83
C LYS A 168 -5.34 -22.81 9.20
N GLN A 169 -5.95 -22.21 8.19
CA GLN A 169 -6.77 -21.01 8.31
C GLN A 169 -8.10 -21.30 9.03
N LEU A 170 -8.36 -22.59 9.34
CA LEU A 170 -9.66 -23.15 9.65
C LEU A 170 -9.61 -24.07 10.87
N LYS A 171 -10.70 -24.06 11.64
CA LYS A 171 -11.03 -25.07 12.64
C LYS A 171 -11.74 -26.24 11.95
N GLY A 172 -11.22 -27.47 12.07
CA GLY A 172 -12.00 -28.70 11.82
C GLY A 172 -12.05 -29.24 10.37
N ASN A 173 -12.98 -30.18 10.15
CA ASN A 173 -13.20 -30.88 8.87
C ASN A 173 -14.15 -30.07 7.98
N PHE A 174 -13.70 -29.72 6.76
CA PHE A 174 -14.43 -28.83 5.85
C PHE A 174 -15.79 -29.37 5.39
N ASP A 175 -15.92 -30.69 5.24
CA ASP A 175 -17.20 -31.29 4.81
C ASP A 175 -18.28 -31.16 5.89
N ALA A 176 -17.90 -31.25 7.16
CA ALA A 176 -18.83 -31.03 8.28
C ALA A 176 -19.25 -29.56 8.38
N LEU A 177 -18.35 -28.62 8.06
CA LEU A 177 -18.69 -27.19 8.03
C LEU A 177 -19.67 -26.88 6.89
N LYS A 178 -19.51 -27.50 5.71
CA LYS A 178 -20.44 -27.34 4.58
C LYS A 178 -21.86 -27.80 4.93
N GLU A 179 -21.98 -28.95 5.59
CA GLU A 179 -23.30 -29.45 6.01
C GLU A 179 -24.00 -28.45 6.94
N LYS A 180 -23.28 -27.91 7.93
CA LYS A 180 -23.83 -26.88 8.81
C LYS A 180 -24.19 -25.59 8.06
N ALA A 181 -23.31 -25.15 7.15
CA ALA A 181 -23.51 -23.94 6.37
C ALA A 181 -24.73 -24.00 5.43
N SER A 182 -25.15 -25.20 5.03
CA SER A 182 -26.36 -25.39 4.20
C SER A 182 -27.67 -24.94 4.88
N ASN A 183 -27.69 -24.82 6.21
CA ASN A 183 -28.85 -24.38 6.98
C ASN A 183 -28.87 -22.89 7.28
N ILE A 184 -27.82 -22.14 6.90
CA ILE A 184 -27.71 -20.70 7.17
C ILE A 184 -28.60 -19.94 6.19
N THR A 185 -29.37 -18.99 6.68
CA THR A 185 -30.38 -18.27 5.89
C THR A 185 -30.17 -16.76 5.83
N SER A 186 -29.29 -16.22 6.67
CA SER A 186 -28.98 -14.78 6.71
C SER A 186 -27.48 -14.49 6.70
N VAL A 187 -27.12 -13.26 6.32
CA VAL A 187 -25.74 -12.76 6.36
C VAL A 187 -25.20 -12.74 7.79
N ASP A 188 -26.05 -12.43 8.77
CA ASP A 188 -25.65 -12.37 10.17
C ASP A 188 -25.32 -13.77 10.71
N GLU A 189 -26.17 -14.77 10.44
CA GLU A 189 -25.90 -16.17 10.77
C GLU A 189 -24.61 -16.69 10.10
N ALA A 190 -24.37 -16.31 8.84
CA ALA A 190 -23.15 -16.66 8.13
C ALA A 190 -21.90 -16.13 8.83
N VAL A 191 -21.95 -14.86 9.28
CA VAL A 191 -20.83 -14.23 9.99
C VAL A 191 -20.62 -14.83 11.38
N ASP A 192 -21.69 -15.09 12.11
CA ASP A 192 -21.58 -15.67 13.45
C ASP A 192 -20.99 -17.09 13.36
N PHE A 193 -21.44 -17.89 12.37
CA PHE A 193 -20.86 -19.20 12.07
C PHE A 193 -19.36 -19.12 11.69
N LEU A 194 -18.94 -18.09 10.94
CA LEU A 194 -17.53 -17.89 10.63
C LEU A 194 -16.70 -17.64 11.89
N ILE A 195 -17.18 -16.78 12.79
CA ILE A 195 -16.48 -16.38 14.01
C ILE A 195 -16.38 -17.56 14.98
N GLU A 196 -17.50 -18.26 15.19
CA GLU A 196 -17.61 -19.29 16.22
C GLU A 196 -16.97 -20.61 15.79
N GLU A 197 -17.25 -21.05 14.55
CA GLU A 197 -16.97 -22.40 14.11
C GLU A 197 -15.86 -22.52 13.05
N CYS A 198 -15.67 -21.52 12.19
CA CYS A 198 -14.76 -21.64 11.05
C CYS A 198 -13.37 -21.09 11.31
N LEU A 199 -13.28 -19.85 11.78
CA LEU A 199 -12.02 -19.10 11.81
C LEU A 199 -11.20 -19.40 13.06
N SER A 200 -9.88 -19.49 12.88
CA SER A 200 -8.93 -19.58 14.00
C SER A 200 -8.77 -18.22 14.69
N GLU A 201 -8.36 -18.23 15.96
CA GLU A 201 -8.13 -17.00 16.73
C GLU A 201 -7.08 -16.09 16.08
N ASN A 202 -6.02 -16.67 15.52
CA ASN A 202 -4.99 -15.94 14.77
C ASN A 202 -5.58 -15.22 13.55
N TYR A 203 -6.49 -15.88 12.84
CA TYR A 203 -7.13 -15.31 11.65
C TYR A 203 -8.13 -14.21 12.02
N ILE A 204 -8.89 -14.40 13.10
CA ILE A 204 -9.76 -13.37 13.67
C ILE A 204 -8.94 -12.12 14.02
N GLN A 205 -7.79 -12.28 14.69
CA GLN A 205 -6.92 -11.16 15.00
C GLN A 205 -6.31 -10.50 13.76
N LYS A 206 -5.98 -11.27 12.73
CA LYS A 206 -5.56 -10.72 11.44
C LYS A 206 -6.64 -9.80 10.85
N ILE A 207 -7.89 -10.25 10.77
CA ILE A 207 -9.02 -9.44 10.25
C ILE A 207 -9.22 -8.18 11.10
N LYS A 208 -9.18 -8.30 12.44
CA LYS A 208 -9.34 -7.16 13.37
C LYS A 208 -8.27 -6.09 13.19
N ASN A 209 -7.06 -6.52 12.85
CA ASN A 209 -5.91 -5.63 12.64
C ASN A 209 -5.90 -4.95 11.28
N GLU A 210 -6.73 -5.37 10.31
CA GLU A 210 -6.85 -4.74 9.00
C GLU A 210 -7.76 -3.49 9.05
N THR A 211 -7.47 -2.49 8.22
CA THR A 211 -8.32 -1.32 7.97
C THR A 211 -9.52 -1.73 7.10
N PRO A 212 -10.71 -1.11 7.23
CA PRO A 212 -11.84 -1.44 6.35
C PRO A 212 -11.63 -1.05 4.88
N LEU A 213 -10.47 -0.43 4.58
CA LEU A 213 -10.18 0.31 3.35
C LEU A 213 -8.90 -0.20 2.66
N VAL A 214 -8.48 -1.44 2.96
CA VAL A 214 -7.43 -2.12 2.20
C VAL A 214 -7.81 -2.05 0.71
N PRO A 215 -6.93 -1.53 -0.17
CA PRO A 215 -7.32 -1.14 -1.53
C PRO A 215 -8.01 -2.25 -2.32
N ILE A 216 -9.10 -1.88 -2.98
CA ILE A 216 -9.97 -2.72 -3.83
C ILE A 216 -9.19 -3.45 -4.95
N LYS A 217 -8.02 -2.93 -5.36
CA LYS A 217 -7.18 -3.52 -6.42
C LYS A 217 -6.18 -4.59 -5.96
N GLN A 218 -5.98 -4.79 -4.65
CA GLN A 218 -5.21 -5.96 -4.15
C GLN A 218 -6.10 -7.20 -3.94
N SER A 219 -7.32 -7.19 -4.51
CA SER A 219 -8.25 -8.32 -4.50
C SER A 219 -7.67 -9.61 -5.06
N SER A 220 -6.60 -9.59 -5.85
CA SER A 220 -5.93 -10.81 -6.31
C SER A 220 -5.37 -11.66 -5.17
N ARG A 221 -4.95 -11.07 -4.03
CA ARG A 221 -4.54 -11.84 -2.84
C ARG A 221 -5.72 -12.38 -2.03
N ASN A 222 -6.85 -11.68 -2.03
CA ASN A 222 -8.07 -12.14 -1.35
C ASN A 222 -8.93 -13.07 -2.22
N HIS A 223 -8.73 -13.09 -3.53
CA HIS A 223 -9.44 -13.96 -4.48
C HIS A 223 -9.12 -15.44 -4.24
N PHE A 224 -7.89 -15.75 -3.85
CA PHE A 224 -7.41 -17.10 -3.53
C PHE A 224 -7.42 -17.41 -2.01
N GLY A 225 -7.81 -16.44 -1.16
CA GLY A 225 -7.87 -16.56 0.30
C GLY A 225 -9.30 -16.73 0.82
N ILE A 226 -9.72 -15.83 1.72
CA ILE A 226 -11.05 -15.87 2.34
C ILE A 226 -12.20 -15.89 1.32
N ASN A 227 -12.10 -15.22 0.18
CA ASN A 227 -13.18 -15.28 -0.83
C ASN A 227 -13.34 -16.69 -1.42
N MET A 228 -12.24 -17.38 -1.70
CA MET A 228 -12.31 -18.77 -2.17
C MET A 228 -12.92 -19.69 -1.10
N PHE A 229 -12.58 -19.45 0.17
CA PHE A 229 -13.19 -20.17 1.28
C PHE A 229 -14.69 -19.89 1.38
N LEU A 230 -15.11 -18.62 1.35
CA LEU A 230 -16.51 -18.20 1.39
C LEU A 230 -17.32 -18.80 0.23
N ARG A 231 -16.77 -18.78 -1.00
CA ARG A 231 -17.35 -19.44 -2.19
C ARG A 231 -17.65 -20.90 -1.92
N ASN A 232 -16.64 -21.65 -1.50
CA ASN A 232 -16.78 -23.08 -1.26
C ASN A 232 -17.72 -23.41 -0.11
N LEU A 233 -17.81 -22.54 0.91
CA LEU A 233 -18.61 -22.77 2.10
C LEU A 233 -20.08 -22.38 1.91
N PHE A 234 -20.35 -21.20 1.33
CA PHE A 234 -21.69 -20.62 1.29
C PHE A 234 -22.35 -20.66 -0.09
N PHE A 235 -21.57 -20.58 -1.17
CA PHE A 235 -22.12 -20.33 -2.50
C PHE A 235 -22.16 -21.57 -3.39
N TYR A 236 -21.13 -22.42 -3.38
CA TYR A 236 -21.13 -23.69 -4.12
C TYR A 236 -22.16 -24.72 -3.64
N PRO A 237 -22.57 -24.77 -2.37
CA PRO A 237 -23.67 -25.63 -1.95
C PRO A 237 -25.07 -25.21 -2.46
N GLU A 238 -25.18 -24.17 -3.31
CA GLU A 238 -26.43 -23.65 -3.88
C GLU A 238 -27.53 -23.36 -2.85
N ASN A 239 -27.17 -22.68 -1.75
CA ASN A 239 -28.14 -22.25 -0.73
C ASN A 239 -28.97 -21.04 -1.21
N GLU A 240 -30.17 -21.30 -1.73
CA GLU A 240 -31.05 -20.25 -2.29
C GLU A 240 -31.53 -19.23 -1.25
N ALA A 241 -31.74 -19.64 0.01
CA ALA A 241 -32.17 -18.75 1.09
C ALA A 241 -31.09 -17.71 1.40
N LEU A 242 -29.85 -18.14 1.63
CA LEU A 242 -28.72 -17.24 1.86
C LEU A 242 -28.42 -16.38 0.63
N ASN A 243 -28.48 -16.95 -0.57
CA ASN A 243 -28.29 -16.18 -1.82
C ASN A 243 -29.35 -15.08 -1.98
N THR A 244 -30.60 -15.35 -1.58
CA THR A 244 -31.67 -14.35 -1.57
C THR A 244 -31.40 -13.28 -0.53
N ALA A 245 -31.05 -13.67 0.71
CA ALA A 245 -30.70 -12.74 1.76
C ALA A 245 -29.52 -11.82 1.40
N ILE A 246 -28.50 -12.33 0.70
CA ILE A 246 -27.36 -11.55 0.20
C ILE A 246 -27.79 -10.56 -0.89
N ARG A 247 -28.69 -10.94 -1.79
CA ARG A 247 -29.25 -10.03 -2.82
C ARG A 247 -30.12 -8.95 -2.20
N GLU A 248 -30.88 -9.29 -1.16
CA GLU A 248 -31.72 -8.37 -0.41
C GLU A 248 -30.93 -7.52 0.60
N TYR A 249 -29.69 -7.91 0.91
CA TYR A 249 -28.78 -7.14 1.73
C TYR A 249 -28.46 -5.83 1.01
N ASN A 250 -29.17 -4.76 1.38
CA ASN A 250 -29.21 -3.46 0.70
C ASN A 250 -27.92 -2.63 0.92
N ASP A 251 -26.76 -3.21 0.62
CA ASP A 251 -25.46 -2.55 0.51
C ASP A 251 -24.85 -2.89 -0.86
N ILE A 252 -25.35 -2.17 -1.88
CA ILE A 252 -25.02 -2.33 -3.31
C ILE A 252 -23.49 -2.35 -3.55
N ARG A 253 -22.67 -1.83 -2.61
CA ARG A 253 -21.22 -1.66 -2.80
C ARG A 253 -20.35 -2.48 -1.84
N ALA A 254 -20.96 -3.30 -0.99
CA ALA A 254 -20.33 -4.49 -0.42
C ALA A 254 -20.47 -5.72 -1.34
N SER A 255 -21.28 -5.63 -2.40
CA SER A 255 -21.37 -6.62 -3.49
C SER A 255 -20.07 -6.68 -4.31
N ARG A 256 -19.02 -7.27 -3.73
CA ARG A 256 -17.76 -7.62 -4.39
C ARG A 256 -17.57 -9.14 -4.33
N GLY A 257 -16.84 -9.68 -5.31
CA GLY A 257 -16.81 -11.12 -5.54
C GLY A 257 -17.84 -11.56 -6.58
N GLU A 258 -17.82 -12.84 -6.96
CA GLU A 258 -18.70 -13.36 -8.03
C GLU A 258 -20.14 -13.59 -7.56
N HIS A 259 -20.31 -13.81 -6.25
CA HIS A 259 -21.58 -14.23 -5.66
C HIS A 259 -22.03 -13.36 -4.47
N GLY A 260 -21.22 -12.40 -4.02
CA GLY A 260 -21.51 -11.50 -2.90
C GLY A 260 -20.64 -11.72 -1.65
N GLU A 261 -19.50 -12.38 -1.80
CA GLU A 261 -18.53 -12.69 -0.74
C GLU A 261 -18.13 -11.43 0.06
N GLY A 262 -18.03 -10.30 -0.64
CA GLY A 262 -17.73 -9.00 -0.07
C GLY A 262 -18.71 -8.49 0.97
N ILE A 263 -19.99 -8.91 0.89
CA ILE A 263 -21.02 -8.55 1.85
C ILE A 263 -20.71 -9.25 3.17
N ILE A 264 -20.42 -10.55 3.11
CA ILE A 264 -20.03 -11.35 4.27
C ILE A 264 -18.72 -10.83 4.88
N GLU A 265 -17.69 -10.56 4.06
CA GLU A 265 -16.42 -9.99 4.53
C GLU A 265 -16.62 -8.65 5.26
N ASN A 266 -17.48 -7.78 4.71
CA ASN A 266 -17.75 -6.47 5.27
C ASN A 266 -18.44 -6.58 6.65
N VAL A 267 -19.48 -7.40 6.75
CA VAL A 267 -20.22 -7.62 8.00
C VAL A 267 -19.34 -8.33 9.04
N LEU A 268 -18.53 -9.31 8.61
CA LEU A 268 -17.55 -9.97 9.46
C LEU A 268 -16.55 -8.99 10.08
N TRP A 269 -15.92 -8.14 9.24
CA TRP A 269 -14.99 -7.14 9.73
C TRP A 269 -15.67 -6.17 10.71
N ARG A 270 -16.90 -5.74 10.40
CA ARG A 270 -17.69 -4.84 11.26
C ARG A 270 -17.96 -5.48 12.62
N ARG A 271 -18.42 -6.73 12.64
CA ARG A 271 -18.73 -7.48 13.87
C ARG A 271 -17.50 -7.67 14.74
N LEU A 272 -16.39 -8.12 14.15
CA LEU A 272 -15.14 -8.35 14.87
C LEU A 272 -14.51 -7.07 15.46
N ASN A 273 -14.83 -5.91 14.92
CA ASN A 273 -14.29 -4.62 15.33
C ASN A 273 -15.28 -3.74 16.09
N ASN A 274 -16.42 -4.29 16.52
CA ASN A 274 -17.51 -3.55 17.16
C ASN A 274 -17.90 -2.28 16.38
N CYS A 275 -17.76 -2.35 15.06
CA CYS A 275 -18.18 -1.31 14.13
C CYS A 275 -19.60 -1.69 13.67
N GLU A 276 -20.53 -1.74 14.63
CA GLU A 276 -21.94 -1.89 14.28
C GLU A 276 -22.35 -0.71 13.39
N ALA A 277 -23.09 -1.01 12.33
CA ALA A 277 -23.64 0.02 11.47
C ALA A 277 -24.40 1.00 12.37
N SER A 278 -24.06 2.28 12.29
CA SER A 278 -24.62 3.40 13.04
C SER A 278 -24.22 3.55 14.52
N THR A 279 -23.36 4.53 14.76
CA THR A 279 -23.74 5.51 15.79
C THR A 279 -25.06 6.15 15.33
N CYS A 280 -26.01 6.40 16.24
CA CYS A 280 -27.35 6.96 15.91
C CYS A 280 -27.28 8.18 14.96
N SER A 281 -26.19 8.96 15.04
CA SER A 281 -25.89 10.11 14.18
C SER A 281 -25.61 9.82 12.69
N ASN A 282 -25.07 8.66 12.32
CA ASN A 282 -24.77 8.33 10.91
C ASN A 282 -25.90 7.58 10.23
N LYS A 283 -26.79 6.94 10.99
CA LYS A 283 -27.91 6.14 10.47
C LYS A 283 -28.83 6.96 9.57
N GLU A 284 -29.34 8.07 10.11
CA GLU A 284 -30.29 8.95 9.41
C GLU A 284 -29.67 9.51 8.11
N LYS A 285 -28.39 9.88 8.16
CA LYS A 285 -27.65 10.37 6.98
C LYS A 285 -27.53 9.31 5.90
N VAL A 286 -27.17 8.09 6.29
CA VAL A 286 -27.08 6.96 5.35
C VAL A 286 -28.45 6.66 4.72
N GLU A 287 -29.52 6.64 5.52
CA GLU A 287 -30.89 6.41 5.03
C GLU A 287 -31.33 7.49 4.03
N ILE A 288 -31.07 8.77 4.30
CA ILE A 288 -31.39 9.88 3.39
C ILE A 288 -30.61 9.75 2.08
N LEU A 289 -29.30 9.49 2.14
CA LEU A 289 -28.47 9.34 0.94
C LEU A 289 -28.90 8.12 0.12
N GLN A 290 -29.29 7.02 0.78
CA GLN A 290 -29.80 5.82 0.11
C GLN A 290 -31.11 6.12 -0.62
N GLN A 291 -32.05 6.82 0.01
CA GLN A 291 -33.31 7.24 -0.63
C GLN A 291 -33.06 8.10 -1.88
N GLN A 292 -32.05 8.97 -1.86
CA GLN A 292 -31.68 9.78 -3.03
C GLN A 292 -31.17 8.92 -4.19
N VAL A 293 -30.35 7.91 -3.91
CA VAL A 293 -29.83 6.98 -4.92
C VAL A 293 -30.97 6.13 -5.49
N ASP A 294 -31.83 5.59 -4.63
CA ASP A 294 -32.96 4.74 -5.02
C ASP A 294 -33.98 5.52 -5.89
N GLU A 295 -34.29 6.75 -5.49
CA GLU A 295 -35.19 7.62 -6.24
C GLU A 295 -34.58 7.99 -7.61
N PHE A 296 -33.28 8.27 -7.68
CA PHE A 296 -32.59 8.50 -8.96
C PHE A 296 -32.71 7.28 -9.88
N HIS A 297 -32.44 6.08 -9.39
CA HIS A 297 -32.59 4.83 -10.16
C HIS A 297 -34.04 4.66 -10.64
N LYS A 298 -35.01 4.79 -9.73
CA LYS A 298 -36.44 4.64 -10.03
C LYS A 298 -36.91 5.62 -11.09
N GLN A 299 -36.53 6.89 -10.98
CA GLN A 299 -36.92 7.93 -11.95
C GLN A 299 -36.36 7.64 -13.34
N PHE A 300 -35.10 7.21 -13.43
CA PHE A 300 -34.47 6.90 -14.72
C PHE A 300 -35.20 5.75 -15.44
N PHE A 301 -35.40 4.62 -14.78
CA PHE A 301 -36.05 3.45 -15.40
C PHE A 301 -37.55 3.67 -15.67
N THR A 302 -38.25 4.37 -14.78
CA THR A 302 -39.68 4.73 -14.98
C THR A 302 -39.85 5.65 -16.19
N LYS A 303 -39.00 6.68 -16.34
CA LYS A 303 -39.06 7.62 -17.46
C LYS A 303 -38.80 6.96 -18.81
N LYS A 304 -38.02 5.88 -18.84
CA LYS A 304 -37.75 5.10 -20.05
C LYS A 304 -38.83 4.06 -20.36
N GLY A 305 -39.81 3.87 -19.47
CA GLY A 305 -40.85 2.84 -19.62
C GLY A 305 -40.30 1.41 -19.51
N LEU A 306 -39.13 1.24 -18.88
CA LEU A 306 -38.41 -0.03 -18.83
C LEU A 306 -38.69 -0.74 -17.50
N VAL A 307 -38.95 -2.04 -17.57
CA VAL A 307 -39.10 -2.90 -16.38
C VAL A 307 -37.81 -3.70 -16.22
N ILE A 308 -37.17 -3.58 -15.05
CA ILE A 308 -35.96 -4.32 -14.68
C ILE A 308 -36.23 -5.83 -14.88
N GLY A 309 -35.34 -6.53 -15.60
CA GLY A 309 -35.45 -7.96 -15.88
C GLY A 309 -36.28 -8.38 -17.10
N LYS A 310 -36.85 -7.43 -17.86
CA LYS A 310 -37.61 -7.72 -19.10
C LYS A 310 -36.94 -7.22 -20.39
N MET A 311 -35.73 -6.67 -20.32
CA MET A 311 -35.00 -6.14 -21.48
C MET A 311 -34.14 -7.20 -22.16
N THR A 312 -33.95 -7.05 -23.47
CA THR A 312 -32.90 -7.75 -24.20
C THR A 312 -31.51 -7.19 -23.84
N PHE A 313 -30.45 -7.97 -24.11
CA PHE A 313 -29.08 -7.56 -23.82
C PHE A 313 -28.67 -6.27 -24.57
N ASP A 314 -29.10 -6.11 -25.82
CA ASP A 314 -28.78 -4.94 -26.64
C ASP A 314 -29.52 -3.68 -26.16
N GLU A 315 -30.79 -3.81 -25.74
CA GLU A 315 -31.55 -2.72 -25.10
C GLU A 315 -30.89 -2.29 -23.78
N TYR A 316 -30.47 -3.26 -22.96
CA TYR A 316 -29.75 -3.00 -21.73
C TYR A 316 -28.47 -2.20 -22.01
N LYS A 317 -27.63 -2.66 -22.93
CA LYS A 317 -26.36 -2.00 -23.26
C LYS A 317 -26.55 -0.55 -23.71
N ASN A 318 -27.53 -0.29 -24.59
CA ASN A 318 -27.81 1.05 -25.10
C ASN A 318 -28.32 2.02 -24.02
N VAL A 319 -29.11 1.53 -23.06
CA VAL A 319 -29.65 2.34 -21.97
C VAL A 319 -28.60 2.57 -20.87
N MET A 320 -27.69 1.63 -20.67
CA MET A 320 -26.67 1.72 -19.62
C MET A 320 -25.62 2.81 -19.88
N ASP A 321 -25.26 3.08 -21.13
CA ASP A 321 -24.33 4.19 -21.43
C ASP A 321 -24.94 5.55 -21.04
N GLU A 322 -26.24 5.76 -21.33
CA GLU A 322 -26.98 6.95 -20.91
C GLU A 322 -27.12 7.03 -19.39
N PHE A 323 -27.43 5.90 -18.75
CA PHE A 323 -27.55 5.79 -17.30
C PHE A 323 -26.24 6.16 -16.60
N MET A 324 -25.11 5.61 -17.06
CA MET A 324 -23.77 5.89 -16.51
C MET A 324 -23.39 7.36 -16.68
N SER A 325 -23.69 7.95 -17.85
CA SER A 325 -23.48 9.38 -18.09
C SER A 325 -24.30 10.26 -17.13
N LEU A 326 -25.57 9.91 -16.89
CA LEU A 326 -26.42 10.63 -15.94
C LEU A 326 -25.97 10.43 -14.48
N ARG A 327 -25.56 9.23 -14.08
CA ARG A 327 -25.01 8.97 -12.73
C ARG A 327 -23.85 9.88 -12.43
N LYS A 328 -22.90 9.99 -13.37
CA LYS A 328 -21.76 10.90 -13.27
C LYS A 328 -22.20 12.36 -13.17
N LYS A 329 -23.12 12.80 -14.04
CA LYS A 329 -23.66 14.18 -14.03
C LYS A 329 -24.33 14.55 -12.70
N HIS A 330 -25.03 13.62 -12.08
CA HIS A 330 -25.72 13.81 -10.80
C HIS A 330 -24.85 13.49 -9.57
N ASN A 331 -23.55 13.22 -9.76
CA ASN A 331 -22.60 12.83 -8.71
C ASN A 331 -23.10 11.65 -7.85
N ILE A 332 -23.83 10.71 -8.47
CA ILE A 332 -24.37 9.53 -7.79
C ILE A 332 -23.23 8.70 -7.22
N ASP A 333 -22.14 8.52 -7.96
CA ASP A 333 -20.96 7.76 -7.50
C ASP A 333 -20.31 8.39 -6.24
N GLY A 334 -20.34 9.72 -6.12
CA GLY A 334 -19.85 10.44 -4.94
C GLY A 334 -20.78 10.29 -3.73
N THR A 335 -22.09 10.43 -3.93
CA THR A 335 -23.14 10.18 -2.91
C THR A 335 -23.05 8.77 -2.39
N GLU A 336 -22.90 7.84 -3.34
CA GLU A 336 -22.64 6.47 -3.06
C GLU A 336 -21.40 6.33 -2.17
N LYS A 337 -20.23 6.81 -2.62
CA LYS A 337 -18.98 6.74 -1.86
C LYS A 337 -19.13 7.26 -0.42
N ARG A 338 -19.90 8.34 -0.22
CA ARG A 338 -20.24 8.90 1.11
C ARG A 338 -20.97 7.90 2.00
N ILE A 339 -22.02 7.22 1.49
CA ILE A 339 -22.75 6.17 2.24
C ILE A 339 -21.78 5.13 2.81
N LYS A 340 -20.85 4.63 1.96
CA LYS A 340 -19.86 3.63 2.37
C LYS A 340 -18.98 4.13 3.50
N LEU A 341 -18.47 5.35 3.42
CA LEU A 341 -17.54 5.88 4.42
C LEU A 341 -18.22 6.19 5.75
N LEU A 342 -19.45 6.71 5.70
CA LEU A 342 -20.26 6.95 6.89
C LEU A 342 -20.59 5.64 7.61
N SER A 343 -20.73 4.54 6.88
CA SER A 343 -20.92 3.20 7.46
C SER A 343 -19.72 2.69 8.26
N TYR A 344 -18.51 3.24 8.04
CA TYR A 344 -17.31 2.93 8.82
C TYR A 344 -17.08 3.90 9.99
N ASN A 345 -18.06 4.74 10.30
CA ASN A 345 -17.98 5.76 11.36
C ASN A 345 -16.79 6.73 11.15
N LEU A 346 -16.58 7.18 9.91
CA LEU A 346 -15.69 8.31 9.60
C LEU A 346 -16.43 9.63 9.82
N ASN A 347 -15.68 10.69 10.16
CA ASN A 347 -16.25 12.04 10.29
C ASN A 347 -16.39 12.73 8.91
N GLU A 348 -17.21 13.77 8.81
CA GLU A 348 -17.50 14.44 7.53
C GLU A 348 -16.23 14.98 6.84
N GLU A 349 -15.28 15.54 7.60
CA GLU A 349 -14.03 16.07 7.04
C GLU A 349 -13.17 14.99 6.38
N GLN A 350 -13.13 13.78 6.96
CA GLN A 350 -12.46 12.61 6.36
C GLN A 350 -13.17 12.16 5.09
N VAL A 351 -14.51 12.14 5.11
CA VAL A 351 -15.33 11.73 3.97
C VAL A 351 -15.16 12.69 2.79
N ASP A 352 -15.23 14.00 3.04
CA ASP A 352 -15.11 15.05 2.02
C ASP A 352 -13.75 15.01 1.33
N ARG A 353 -12.67 14.92 2.11
CA ARG A 353 -11.30 14.83 1.58
C ARG A 353 -11.15 13.61 0.66
N TYR A 354 -11.70 12.47 1.06
CA TYR A 354 -11.61 11.24 0.30
C TYR A 354 -12.40 11.26 -1.02
N ILE A 355 -13.59 11.85 -1.03
CA ILE A 355 -14.39 12.00 -2.26
C ILE A 355 -13.68 12.95 -3.24
N ALA A 356 -13.06 14.03 -2.74
CA ALA A 356 -12.34 15.00 -3.56
C ALA A 356 -11.15 14.38 -4.32
N ILE A 357 -10.41 13.45 -3.71
CA ILE A 357 -9.29 12.76 -4.36
C ILE A 357 -9.78 11.86 -5.50
N ASN A 358 -10.85 11.10 -5.26
CA ASN A 358 -11.32 10.09 -6.20
C ASN A 358 -12.14 10.61 -7.38
N ASN A 359 -12.69 11.82 -7.28
CA ASN A 359 -13.42 12.43 -8.38
C ASN A 359 -12.50 13.05 -9.45
N LYS A 360 -11.19 13.11 -9.20
CA LYS A 360 -10.22 13.42 -10.25
C LYS A 360 -10.07 12.18 -11.13
N GLU A 361 -10.67 12.18 -12.32
CA GLU A 361 -10.72 11.02 -13.23
C GLU A 361 -9.35 10.55 -13.77
N GLU A 362 -8.25 11.19 -13.37
CA GLU A 362 -6.87 10.84 -13.72
C GLU A 362 -6.16 10.14 -12.55
N ILE A 363 -6.79 9.12 -11.96
CA ILE A 363 -6.26 8.42 -10.78
C ILE A 363 -5.01 7.61 -11.18
N THR A 364 -3.86 7.99 -10.64
CA THR A 364 -2.58 7.28 -10.79
C THR A 364 -2.28 6.43 -9.54
N ALA A 365 -1.22 5.62 -9.58
CA ALA A 365 -0.81 4.78 -8.44
C ALA A 365 -0.42 5.58 -7.17
N GLU A 366 -0.29 6.92 -7.29
CA GLU A 366 -0.04 7.86 -6.19
C GLU A 366 -1.29 8.15 -5.34
N ASP A 367 -2.47 8.08 -5.93
CA ASP A 367 -3.73 8.43 -5.25
C ASP A 367 -4.19 7.35 -4.26
N ASP A 368 -3.80 6.08 -4.48
CA ASP A 368 -4.03 5.00 -3.51
C ASP A 368 -3.40 5.32 -2.14
N PHE A 369 -2.32 6.11 -2.11
CA PHE A 369 -1.66 6.53 -0.88
C PHE A 369 -2.44 7.62 -0.14
N GLU A 370 -2.95 8.64 -0.85
CA GLU A 370 -3.73 9.71 -0.21
C GLU A 370 -5.05 9.17 0.36
N GLU A 371 -5.68 8.23 -0.36
CA GLU A 371 -6.81 7.43 0.12
C GLU A 371 -6.43 6.70 1.42
N ALA A 372 -5.38 5.88 1.41
CA ALA A 372 -4.96 5.14 2.59
C ALA A 372 -4.59 6.06 3.77
N LEU A 373 -3.98 7.22 3.49
CA LEU A 373 -3.60 8.22 4.50
C LEU A 373 -4.82 8.82 5.22
N ILE A 374 -5.81 9.32 4.49
CA ILE A 374 -7.00 9.94 5.10
C ILE A 374 -7.74 8.97 6.02
N LEU A 375 -7.74 7.71 5.60
CA LEU A 375 -8.52 6.64 6.22
C LEU A 375 -7.79 5.98 7.39
N SER A 376 -6.46 6.12 7.43
CA SER A 376 -5.62 5.50 8.44
C SER A 376 -5.84 6.06 9.85
N LYS A 377 -6.55 7.17 10.09
CA LYS A 377 -6.70 7.75 11.45
C LYS A 377 -5.34 7.88 12.19
N ILE A 378 -4.29 8.26 11.46
CA ILE A 378 -2.92 8.37 12.02
C ILE A 378 -2.89 9.30 13.22
N LYS A 379 -2.27 8.83 14.29
CA LYS A 379 -2.00 9.63 15.48
C LYS A 379 -0.74 10.48 15.30
N ASP A 380 -0.62 11.54 16.10
CA ASP A 380 0.58 12.40 16.07
C ASP A 380 1.88 11.62 16.34
N GLU A 381 1.83 10.60 17.20
CA GLU A 381 2.97 9.72 17.52
C GLU A 381 3.42 8.88 16.30
N GLU A 382 2.51 8.54 15.40
CA GLU A 382 2.72 7.75 14.19
C GLU A 382 3.22 8.60 13.00
N MET A 383 3.04 9.92 13.06
CA MET A 383 3.34 10.84 11.96
C MET A 383 4.80 10.80 11.54
N ARG A 384 5.74 10.65 12.49
CA ARG A 384 7.17 10.54 12.18
C ARG A 384 7.49 9.29 11.35
N ALA A 385 6.89 8.15 11.69
CA ALA A 385 7.07 6.90 10.96
C ALA A 385 6.46 7.01 9.55
N LEU A 386 5.27 7.59 9.43
CA LEU A 386 4.64 7.88 8.15
C LEU A 386 5.55 8.73 7.26
N ILE A 387 6.02 9.88 7.76
CA ILE A 387 6.88 10.79 6.99
C ILE A 387 8.13 10.06 6.50
N ARG A 388 8.78 9.28 7.37
CA ARG A 388 9.96 8.49 6.99
C ARG A 388 9.66 7.47 5.90
N LEU A 389 8.57 6.68 6.04
CA LEU A 389 8.16 5.69 5.05
C LEU A 389 7.77 6.33 3.72
N LYS A 390 7.03 7.44 3.79
CA LYS A 390 6.61 8.25 2.64
C LYS A 390 7.83 8.75 1.87
N ASN A 391 8.73 9.47 2.54
CA ASN A 391 9.93 10.01 1.91
C ASN A 391 10.77 8.90 1.29
N THR A 392 10.96 7.79 2.00
CA THR A 392 11.71 6.63 1.48
C THR A 392 11.07 6.07 0.19
N TYR A 393 9.76 5.86 0.16
CA TYR A 393 9.06 5.37 -1.02
C TYR A 393 9.15 6.34 -2.20
N PHE A 394 8.80 7.61 -2.00
CA PHE A 394 8.74 8.59 -3.08
C PHE A 394 10.11 8.98 -3.61
N ASN A 395 11.12 9.07 -2.75
CA ASN A 395 12.48 9.35 -3.18
C ASN A 395 13.02 8.24 -4.09
N THR A 396 12.87 6.97 -3.69
CA THR A 396 13.31 5.84 -4.52
C THR A 396 12.45 5.71 -5.79
N LYS A 397 11.15 6.04 -5.73
CA LYS A 397 10.28 6.09 -6.91
C LYS A 397 10.81 7.10 -7.93
N ASN A 398 11.10 8.32 -7.49
CA ASN A 398 11.65 9.37 -8.34
C ASN A 398 12.98 8.95 -8.97
N VAL A 399 13.83 8.24 -8.23
CA VAL A 399 15.08 7.67 -8.77
C VAL A 399 14.79 6.68 -9.91
N VAL A 400 13.90 5.72 -9.68
CA VAL A 400 13.50 4.72 -10.69
C VAL A 400 12.95 5.40 -11.95
N GLU A 401 12.01 6.33 -11.78
CA GLU A 401 11.39 7.03 -12.91
C GLU A 401 12.37 7.89 -13.69
N THR A 402 13.32 8.54 -12.99
CA THR A 402 14.34 9.37 -13.64
C THR A 402 15.28 8.53 -14.50
N ILE A 403 15.74 7.39 -13.98
CA ILE A 403 16.58 6.45 -14.75
C ILE A 403 15.80 5.80 -15.89
N GLN A 404 14.56 5.38 -15.65
CA GLN A 404 13.73 4.74 -16.67
C GLN A 404 13.46 5.67 -17.86
N LYS A 405 13.14 6.94 -17.61
CA LYS A 405 12.93 7.94 -18.67
C LYS A 405 14.16 8.08 -19.58
N GLN A 406 15.37 8.03 -19.02
CA GLN A 406 16.60 8.09 -19.81
C GLN A 406 16.91 6.79 -20.55
N HIS A 407 16.42 5.64 -20.07
CA HIS A 407 16.54 4.37 -20.80
C HIS A 407 15.64 4.30 -22.05
N GLU A 408 14.52 5.01 -22.03
CA GLU A 408 13.52 5.02 -23.10
C GLU A 408 13.78 6.12 -24.16
N THR A 409 14.71 7.04 -23.89
CA THR A 409 15.09 8.17 -24.77
C THR A 409 16.39 7.85 -25.51
#